data_AF-A0A7C5FG99-F1
#
_entry.id   AF-A0A7C5FG99-F1
#
_cell.length_a   1.000
_cell.length_b   1.000
_cell.length_c   1.000
_cell.angle_alpha   90.00
_cell.angle_beta   90.00
_cell.angle_gamma   90.00
#
_symmetry.space_group_name_H-M   'P 1'
#
loop_
_entity.id
_entity.type
_entity.pdbx_description
1 polymer ?
#
loop_
_entity_poly.entity_id
_entity_poly.type
_entity_poly.pdbx_seq_one_letter_code
_entity_poly.pdbx_strand_id
1 'polypeptide(L)'
;MKSRQSGQVLLVTVMLLATALVVALSVSFTSTTETQITKLEEESQKALAAAEAAIEAALEQGSSVTFGSGNLSDFSGYVGGAQIEEPYNRTVFVTPLLQPDEQYTFYLSDYSGLNNYWNGSLTIYFKSQTGCPALELTFIDSNNNISKNLIDPCNKISKPSPDIAATSTGAPYNVDEISFDYKTASGIAVSNKKLVFVRVLSASTKIGFQGSAALKPQGKFVTSTAQLQTGVTKKVTLFQSYPQIPAEFFVTSF
;
A
#
# COMPACT_ATOMS: atom_id res chain seq x y z
N MET A 1 -1.83 -4.57 -84.97
CA MET A 1 -1.72 -4.03 -83.59
C MET A 1 -2.99 -4.40 -82.81
N LYS A 2 -3.09 -5.59 -82.20
CA LYS A 2 -4.30 -5.99 -81.44
C LYS A 2 -4.07 -7.11 -80.40
N SER A 3 -2.89 -7.18 -79.78
CA SER A 3 -2.56 -8.19 -78.74
C SER A 3 -2.01 -7.61 -77.44
N ARG A 4 -1.94 -6.28 -77.29
CA ARG A 4 -1.45 -5.61 -76.06
C ARG A 4 -2.53 -5.30 -75.02
N GLN A 5 -3.82 -5.38 -75.37
CA GLN A 5 -4.92 -5.03 -74.45
C GLN A 5 -5.42 -6.22 -73.61
N SER A 6 -5.35 -7.46 -74.11
CA SER A 6 -5.79 -8.64 -73.34
C SER A 6 -4.90 -8.93 -72.12
N GLY A 7 -3.59 -8.69 -72.22
CA GLY A 7 -2.66 -8.82 -71.10
C GLY A 7 -2.84 -7.74 -70.01
N GLN A 8 -3.20 -6.52 -70.41
CA GLN A 8 -3.48 -5.44 -69.46
C GLN A 8 -4.80 -5.66 -68.71
N VAL A 9 -5.84 -6.17 -69.38
CA VAL A 9 -7.12 -6.49 -68.75
C VAL A 9 -6.96 -7.60 -67.70
N LEU A 10 -6.19 -8.65 -68.00
CA LEU A 10 -5.88 -9.70 -67.03
C LEU A 10 -5.16 -9.15 -65.79
N LEU A 11 -4.23 -8.20 -65.98
CA LEU A 11 -3.47 -7.62 -64.88
C LEU A 11 -4.38 -6.75 -63.98
N VAL A 12 -5.29 -5.99 -64.58
CA VAL A 12 -6.27 -5.17 -63.85
C VAL A 12 -7.26 -6.06 -63.08
N THR A 13 -7.76 -7.14 -63.67
CA THR A 13 -8.69 -8.05 -62.96
C THR A 13 -7.99 -8.77 -61.81
N VAL A 14 -6.74 -9.23 -61.99
CA VAL A 14 -5.96 -9.85 -60.92
C VAL A 14 -5.66 -8.85 -59.80
N MET A 15 -5.31 -7.60 -60.13
CA MET A 15 -5.10 -6.58 -59.10
C MET A 15 -6.38 -6.25 -58.33
N LEU A 16 -7.53 -6.17 -59.00
CA LEU A 16 -8.81 -5.92 -58.35
C LEU A 16 -9.22 -7.09 -57.43
N LEU A 17 -8.93 -8.31 -57.85
CA LEU A 17 -9.21 -9.51 -57.06
C LEU A 17 -8.28 -9.59 -55.84
N ALA A 18 -7.01 -9.21 -56.01
CA ALA A 18 -6.04 -9.13 -54.92
C ALA A 18 -6.42 -8.06 -53.88
N THR A 19 -6.85 -6.87 -54.30
CA THR A 19 -7.27 -5.81 -53.35
C THR A 19 -8.53 -6.21 -52.59
N ALA A 20 -9.52 -6.82 -53.26
CA ALA A 20 -10.72 -7.32 -52.60
C ALA A 20 -10.39 -8.36 -51.51
N LEU A 21 -9.43 -9.26 -51.79
CA LEU A 21 -9.00 -10.30 -50.87
C LEU A 21 -8.22 -9.74 -49.67
N VAL A 22 -7.36 -8.74 -49.89
CA VAL A 22 -6.65 -8.03 -48.82
C VAL A 22 -7.62 -7.28 -47.92
N VAL A 23 -8.63 -6.60 -48.47
CA VAL A 23 -9.65 -5.89 -47.67
C VAL A 23 -10.45 -6.88 -46.81
N ALA A 24 -10.89 -8.00 -47.39
CA ALA A 24 -11.64 -9.02 -46.65
C ALA A 24 -10.81 -9.65 -45.51
N LEU A 25 -9.53 -9.95 -45.75
CA LEU A 25 -8.62 -10.47 -44.74
C LEU A 25 -8.34 -9.43 -43.65
N SER A 26 -8.12 -8.17 -44.02
CA SER A 26 -7.87 -7.08 -43.09
C SER A 26 -9.04 -6.87 -42.13
N VAL A 27 -10.27 -6.81 -42.66
CA VAL A 27 -11.49 -6.67 -41.84
C VAL A 27 -11.65 -7.87 -40.91
N SER A 28 -11.42 -9.09 -41.39
CA SER A 28 -11.54 -10.30 -40.58
C SER A 28 -10.48 -10.35 -39.47
N PHE A 29 -9.24 -9.96 -39.77
CA PHE A 29 -8.15 -9.91 -38.80
C PHE A 29 -8.38 -8.84 -37.74
N THR A 30 -8.80 -7.63 -38.13
CA THR A 30 -9.11 -6.55 -37.19
C THR A 30 -10.29 -6.95 -36.29
N SER A 31 -11.37 -7.50 -36.86
CA SER A 31 -12.54 -7.92 -36.08
C SER A 31 -12.24 -9.04 -35.08
N THR A 32 -11.48 -10.06 -35.50
CA THR A 32 -11.09 -11.14 -34.58
C THR A 32 -10.14 -10.65 -33.49
N THR A 33 -9.24 -9.73 -33.82
CA THR A 33 -8.31 -9.12 -32.86
C THR A 33 -9.04 -8.25 -31.85
N GLU A 34 -9.93 -7.36 -32.30
CA GLU A 34 -10.75 -6.51 -31.43
C GLU A 34 -11.63 -7.34 -30.48
N THR A 35 -12.22 -8.43 -30.98
CA THR A 35 -13.02 -9.34 -30.16
C THR A 35 -12.17 -10.03 -29.09
N GLN A 36 -10.96 -10.46 -29.43
CA GLN A 36 -10.04 -11.07 -28.46
C GLN A 36 -9.58 -10.07 -27.40
N ILE A 37 -9.24 -8.84 -27.81
CA ILE A 37 -8.85 -7.77 -26.88
C ILE A 37 -10.01 -7.46 -25.93
N THR A 38 -11.22 -7.25 -26.47
CA THR A 38 -12.42 -6.97 -25.67
C THR A 38 -12.69 -8.09 -24.65
N LYS A 39 -12.55 -9.35 -25.07
CA LYS A 39 -12.73 -10.50 -24.18
C LYS A 39 -11.68 -10.54 -23.08
N LEU A 40 -10.42 -10.26 -23.40
CA LEU A 40 -9.34 -10.21 -22.41
C LEU A 40 -9.53 -9.07 -21.41
N GLU A 41 -10.04 -7.91 -21.86
CA GLU A 41 -10.37 -6.79 -20.98
C GLU A 41 -11.53 -7.14 -20.03
N GLU A 42 -12.58 -7.76 -20.55
CA GLU A 42 -13.72 -8.23 -19.75
C GLU A 42 -13.28 -9.28 -18.71
N GLU A 43 -12.51 -10.28 -19.13
CA GLU A 43 -11.95 -11.31 -18.24
C GLU A 43 -11.00 -10.70 -17.19
N SER A 44 -10.22 -9.70 -17.56
CA SER A 44 -9.35 -8.95 -16.66
C SER A 44 -10.13 -8.19 -15.58
N GLN A 45 -11.25 -7.55 -15.94
CA GLN A 45 -12.12 -6.88 -14.99
C GLN A 45 -12.83 -7.87 -14.06
N LYS A 46 -13.31 -9.00 -14.61
CA LYS A 46 -13.91 -10.07 -13.82
C LYS A 46 -12.92 -10.71 -12.84
N ALA A 47 -11.66 -10.89 -13.24
CA ALA A 47 -10.59 -11.36 -12.37
C ALA A 47 -10.33 -10.39 -11.20
N LEU A 48 -10.33 -9.09 -11.49
CA LEU A 48 -10.13 -8.06 -10.48
C LEU A 48 -11.28 -8.06 -9.46
N ALA A 49 -12.53 -8.05 -9.94
CA ALA A 49 -13.71 -8.09 -9.07
C ALA A 49 -13.73 -9.34 -8.17
N ALA A 50 -13.37 -10.51 -8.72
CA ALA A 50 -13.23 -11.73 -7.93
C ALA A 50 -12.12 -11.62 -6.87
N ALA A 51 -10.98 -11.03 -7.22
CA ALA A 51 -9.88 -10.80 -6.27
C ALA A 51 -10.31 -9.86 -5.13
N GLU A 52 -11.02 -8.78 -5.44
CA GLU A 52 -11.57 -7.83 -4.46
C GLU A 52 -12.61 -8.47 -3.54
N ALA A 53 -13.55 -9.26 -4.09
CA ALA A 53 -14.52 -10.01 -3.30
C ALA A 53 -13.86 -11.01 -2.34
N ALA A 54 -12.76 -11.65 -2.77
CA ALA A 54 -11.99 -12.54 -1.88
C ALA A 54 -11.28 -11.77 -0.76
N ILE A 55 -10.80 -10.54 -1.01
CA ILE A 55 -10.26 -9.69 0.07
C ILE A 55 -11.35 -9.36 1.08
N GLU A 56 -12.53 -8.96 0.62
CA GLU A 56 -13.67 -8.65 1.50
C GLU A 56 -14.07 -9.86 2.35
N ALA A 57 -14.24 -11.03 1.74
CA ALA A 57 -14.56 -12.26 2.45
C ALA A 57 -13.47 -12.66 3.47
N ALA A 58 -12.18 -12.48 3.14
CA ALA A 58 -11.09 -12.75 4.09
C ALA A 58 -11.08 -11.76 5.26
N LEU A 59 -11.42 -10.49 5.02
CA LEU A 59 -11.51 -9.48 6.06
C LEU A 59 -12.69 -9.75 7.00
N GLU A 60 -13.85 -10.16 6.47
CA GLU A 60 -15.03 -10.52 7.25
C GLU A 60 -14.79 -11.77 8.12
N GLN A 61 -14.20 -12.82 7.55
CA GLN A 61 -13.93 -14.06 8.29
C GLN A 61 -12.72 -13.95 9.22
N GLY A 62 -11.82 -13.01 8.96
CA GLY A 62 -10.56 -12.88 9.69
C GLY A 62 -9.55 -13.99 9.40
N SER A 63 -9.76 -14.79 8.35
CA SER A 63 -8.89 -15.90 7.94
C SER A 63 -8.70 -15.90 6.42
N SER A 64 -7.67 -16.61 5.95
CA SER A 64 -7.48 -16.86 4.52
C SER A 64 -8.67 -17.60 3.92
N VAL A 65 -9.04 -17.26 2.68
CA VAL A 65 -10.17 -17.83 1.93
C VAL A 65 -9.73 -18.32 0.56
N THR A 66 -10.44 -19.31 0.01
CA THR A 66 -10.14 -19.93 -1.29
C THR A 66 -11.39 -19.92 -2.16
N PHE A 67 -11.25 -19.63 -3.45
CA PHE A 67 -12.36 -19.66 -4.41
C PHE A 67 -12.98 -21.06 -4.51
N GLY A 68 -14.30 -21.12 -4.73
CA GLY A 68 -15.04 -22.39 -4.84
C GLY A 68 -15.35 -23.05 -3.48
N SER A 69 -15.14 -22.34 -2.36
CA SER A 69 -15.46 -22.83 -1.02
C SER A 69 -16.05 -21.74 -0.12
N GLY A 70 -16.91 -22.12 0.83
CA GLY A 70 -17.52 -21.19 1.80
C GLY A 70 -18.26 -20.03 1.12
N ASN A 71 -18.00 -18.79 1.59
CA ASN A 71 -18.60 -17.56 1.06
C ASN A 71 -18.19 -17.21 -0.39
N LEU A 72 -17.28 -17.98 -1.00
CA LEU A 72 -16.81 -17.79 -2.39
C LEU A 72 -17.21 -18.97 -3.29
N SER A 73 -18.26 -19.71 -2.95
CA SER A 73 -18.79 -20.82 -3.76
C SER A 73 -19.19 -20.39 -5.17
N ASP A 74 -19.67 -19.16 -5.32
CA ASP A 74 -20.15 -18.60 -6.58
C ASP A 74 -19.01 -18.34 -7.58
N PHE A 75 -17.76 -18.37 -7.11
CA PHE A 75 -16.55 -18.18 -7.90
C PHE A 75 -15.85 -19.50 -8.27
N SER A 76 -16.60 -20.60 -8.43
CA SER A 76 -16.05 -21.92 -8.79
C SER A 76 -15.24 -21.98 -10.10
N GLY A 77 -15.35 -20.96 -10.97
CA GLY A 77 -14.54 -20.81 -12.19
C GLY A 77 -13.16 -20.18 -12.00
N TYR A 78 -12.81 -19.78 -10.77
CA TYR A 78 -11.56 -19.11 -10.43
C TYR A 78 -10.65 -20.01 -9.59
N VAL A 79 -9.34 -19.86 -9.78
CA VAL A 79 -8.30 -20.50 -8.99
C VAL A 79 -7.60 -19.45 -8.13
N GLY A 80 -7.32 -19.79 -6.87
CA GLY A 80 -6.65 -18.93 -5.90
C GLY A 80 -7.56 -18.52 -4.74
N GLY A 81 -7.34 -17.32 -4.21
CA GLY A 81 -8.07 -16.80 -3.06
C GLY A 81 -7.29 -15.69 -2.37
N ALA A 82 -7.73 -15.31 -1.17
CA ALA A 82 -7.07 -14.29 -0.36
C ALA A 82 -6.35 -14.90 0.83
N GLN A 83 -5.11 -14.45 1.05
CA GLN A 83 -4.25 -14.85 2.15
C GLN A 83 -4.01 -13.66 3.06
N ILE A 84 -4.12 -13.89 4.37
CA ILE A 84 -3.82 -12.89 5.39
C ILE A 84 -2.41 -13.15 5.91
N GLU A 85 -1.54 -12.16 5.76
CA GLU A 85 -0.17 -12.18 6.23
C GLU A 85 0.05 -11.03 7.21
N GLU A 86 0.47 -11.35 8.43
CA GLU A 86 0.97 -10.35 9.35
C GLU A 86 2.48 -10.20 9.15
N PRO A 87 3.00 -8.97 8.93
CA PRO A 87 4.42 -8.75 8.67
C PRO A 87 5.23 -8.91 9.96
N TYR A 88 5.52 -10.15 10.35
CA TYR A 88 6.41 -10.47 11.45
C TYR A 88 7.88 -10.18 11.08
N ASN A 89 8.70 -9.90 12.10
CA ASN A 89 10.16 -9.77 11.99
C ASN A 89 10.69 -8.55 11.19
N ARG A 90 9.87 -7.54 10.90
CA ARG A 90 10.36 -6.28 10.32
C ARG A 90 10.90 -5.35 11.40
N THR A 91 12.11 -4.83 11.23
CA THR A 91 12.68 -3.80 12.12
C THR A 91 12.28 -2.39 11.70
N VAL A 92 11.63 -2.24 10.55
CA VAL A 92 11.28 -0.96 9.93
C VAL A 92 9.80 -0.95 9.56
N PHE A 93 9.16 0.20 9.75
CA PHE A 93 7.79 0.47 9.30
C PHE A 93 7.68 1.92 8.84
N VAL A 94 6.99 2.18 7.72
CA VAL A 94 6.72 3.54 7.24
C VAL A 94 5.21 3.76 7.18
N THR A 95 4.75 4.87 7.75
CA THR A 95 3.33 5.23 7.73
C THR A 95 2.87 5.67 6.33
N PRO A 96 1.55 5.69 6.08
CA PRO A 96 0.98 6.55 5.05
C PRO A 96 1.38 8.01 5.23
N LEU A 97 1.12 8.83 4.21
CA LEU A 97 1.33 10.27 4.30
C LEU A 97 0.33 10.85 5.30
N LEU A 98 0.83 11.48 6.36
CA LEU A 98 0.01 12.17 7.35
C LEU A 98 -0.01 13.66 7.04
N GLN A 99 -1.19 14.26 7.07
CA GLN A 99 -1.40 15.70 6.94
C GLN A 99 -1.09 16.43 8.26
N PRO A 100 -0.93 17.76 8.25
CA PRO A 100 -0.81 18.52 9.49
C PRO A 100 -2.02 18.25 10.38
N ASP A 101 -1.76 18.10 11.67
CA ASP A 101 -2.71 17.75 12.73
C ASP A 101 -3.28 16.32 12.69
N GLU A 102 -2.91 15.51 11.71
CA GLU A 102 -3.21 14.08 11.74
C GLU A 102 -2.31 13.33 12.73
N GLN A 103 -2.85 12.22 13.22
CA GLN A 103 -2.19 11.35 14.19
C GLN A 103 -2.14 9.92 13.67
N TYR A 104 -1.04 9.24 13.97
CA TYR A 104 -0.88 7.81 13.76
C TYR A 104 -0.67 7.10 15.10
N THR A 105 -1.37 5.98 15.29
CA THR A 105 -1.23 5.09 16.44
C THR A 105 -0.25 3.97 16.09
N PHE A 106 0.92 3.99 16.71
CA PHE A 106 1.93 2.96 16.55
C PHE A 106 1.93 2.02 17.76
N TYR A 107 1.73 0.73 17.51
CA TYR A 107 1.62 -0.30 18.53
C TYR A 107 3.01 -0.78 18.95
N LEU A 108 3.27 -0.69 20.26
CA LEU A 108 4.49 -1.18 20.90
C LEU A 108 4.22 -2.45 21.72
N SER A 109 3.06 -3.08 21.53
CA SER A 109 2.60 -4.31 22.17
C SER A 109 1.78 -5.12 21.18
N ASP A 110 1.50 -6.39 21.50
CA ASP A 110 0.64 -7.23 20.67
C ASP A 110 -0.79 -6.68 20.70
N TYR A 111 -1.34 -6.43 19.52
CA TYR A 111 -2.77 -6.15 19.35
C TYR A 111 -3.55 -7.47 19.43
N SER A 112 -4.75 -7.56 20.02
CA SER A 112 -5.57 -6.54 20.68
C SER A 112 -5.44 -6.49 22.21
N GLY A 113 -4.69 -7.43 22.79
CA GLY A 113 -4.53 -7.56 24.24
C GLY A 113 -3.67 -6.48 24.89
N LEU A 114 -2.88 -5.74 24.09
CA LEU A 114 -1.89 -4.76 24.55
C LEU A 114 -0.93 -5.35 25.60
N ASN A 115 -0.55 -6.61 25.36
CA ASN A 115 0.37 -7.42 26.15
C ASN A 115 1.67 -7.65 25.36
N ASN A 116 2.67 -8.29 25.97
CA ASN A 116 3.97 -8.57 25.34
C ASN A 116 4.63 -7.32 24.73
N TYR A 117 5.09 -6.41 25.59
CA TYR A 117 5.68 -5.14 25.18
C TYR A 117 6.96 -5.33 24.36
N TRP A 118 7.07 -4.55 23.30
CA TRP A 118 8.33 -4.31 22.61
C TRP A 118 9.25 -3.49 23.50
N ASN A 119 10.50 -3.92 23.60
CA ASN A 119 11.52 -3.24 24.38
C ASN A 119 12.74 -3.05 23.49
N GLY A 120 13.27 -1.83 23.46
CA GLY A 120 14.38 -1.50 22.58
C GLY A 120 14.56 -0.01 22.37
N SER A 121 15.39 0.32 21.40
CA SER A 121 15.65 1.70 21.00
C SER A 121 14.93 1.99 19.68
N LEU A 122 14.04 2.97 19.68
CA LEU A 122 13.24 3.38 18.53
C LEU A 122 13.81 4.65 17.90
N THR A 123 14.19 4.56 16.63
CA THR A 123 14.59 5.72 15.83
C THR A 123 13.41 6.13 14.96
N ILE A 124 13.06 7.41 14.99
CA ILE A 124 11.97 7.97 14.17
C ILE A 124 12.58 8.86 13.09
N TYR A 125 12.17 8.62 11.85
CA TYR A 125 12.53 9.35 10.63
C TYR A 125 11.33 10.15 10.13
N PHE A 126 11.55 11.38 9.68
CA PHE A 126 10.47 12.27 9.25
C PHE A 126 11.00 13.35 8.29
N LYS A 127 10.08 14.19 7.78
CA LYS A 127 10.32 15.13 6.68
C LYS A 127 10.62 14.40 5.36
N SER A 128 9.63 13.62 4.91
CA SER A 128 9.59 12.99 3.59
C SER A 128 9.02 13.89 2.48
N GLN A 129 8.56 15.09 2.83
CA GLN A 129 7.92 16.06 1.94
C GLN A 129 8.53 17.44 2.15
N THR A 130 8.14 18.40 1.31
CA THR A 130 8.56 19.80 1.47
C THR A 130 7.98 20.42 2.75
N GLY A 131 8.66 21.44 3.26
CA GLY A 131 8.30 22.10 4.51
C GLY A 131 9.10 21.60 5.71
N CYS A 132 8.68 21.98 6.91
CA CYS A 132 9.32 21.56 8.14
C CYS A 132 8.28 21.06 9.13
N PRO A 133 8.02 19.75 9.15
CA PRO A 133 7.12 19.12 10.11
C PRO A 133 7.78 19.06 11.50
N ALA A 134 6.94 19.16 12.53
CA ALA A 134 7.27 18.80 13.90
C ALA A 134 6.40 17.59 14.31
N LEU A 135 6.85 16.80 15.28
CA LEU A 135 6.13 15.63 15.76
C LEU A 135 5.85 15.75 17.25
N GLU A 136 4.61 15.49 17.67
CA GLU A 136 4.27 15.26 19.07
C GLU A 136 4.13 13.75 19.29
N LEU A 137 4.91 13.20 20.23
CA LEU A 137 4.87 11.80 20.63
C LEU A 137 4.18 11.67 21.98
N THR A 138 3.10 10.91 22.04
CA THR A 138 2.41 10.57 23.29
C THR A 138 2.53 9.07 23.54
N PHE A 139 3.38 8.70 24.50
CA PHE A 139 3.54 7.30 24.91
C PHE A 139 2.58 6.94 26.03
N ILE A 140 1.97 5.76 25.94
CA ILE A 140 1.20 5.15 27.02
C ILE A 140 1.96 3.93 27.53
N ASP A 141 2.25 3.90 28.83
CA ASP A 141 2.94 2.79 29.47
C ASP A 141 2.01 1.65 29.92
N SER A 142 2.59 0.56 30.41
CA SER A 142 1.88 -0.59 30.98
C SER A 142 0.89 -0.22 32.09
N ASN A 143 1.20 0.83 32.87
CA ASN A 143 0.40 1.35 33.99
C ASN A 143 -0.60 2.45 33.56
N ASN A 144 -0.74 2.71 32.25
CA ASN A 144 -1.55 3.78 31.68
C ASN A 144 -1.08 5.21 32.01
N ASN A 145 0.18 5.39 32.41
CA ASN A 145 0.74 6.73 32.50
C ASN A 145 1.05 7.25 31.10
N ILE A 146 0.83 8.55 30.93
CA ILE A 146 1.02 9.26 29.67
C ILE A 146 2.28 10.10 29.79
N SER A 147 3.20 9.96 28.83
CA SER A 147 4.35 10.84 28.68
C SER A 147 4.37 11.44 27.28
N LYS A 148 4.44 12.78 27.21
CA LYS A 148 4.48 13.52 25.95
C LYS A 148 5.91 14.02 25.69
N ASN A 149 6.33 13.98 24.44
CA ASN A 149 7.59 14.56 23.97
C ASN A 149 7.33 15.28 22.65
N LEU A 150 8.03 16.36 22.41
CA LEU A 150 8.01 17.07 21.13
C LEU A 150 9.31 16.78 20.37
N ILE A 151 9.23 16.73 19.04
CA ILE A 151 10.37 16.75 18.13
C ILE A 151 10.13 17.91 17.16
N ASP A 152 10.89 18.99 17.32
CA ASP A 152 10.81 20.15 16.42
C ASP A 152 12.21 20.59 15.98
N PRO A 153 12.67 20.15 14.78
CA PRO A 153 13.97 20.56 14.26
C PRO A 153 14.02 22.02 13.81
N CYS A 154 12.87 22.65 13.55
CA CYS A 154 12.81 24.04 13.08
C CYS A 154 12.50 25.05 14.18
N ASN A 155 12.33 24.60 15.43
CA ASN A 155 12.04 25.44 16.60
C ASN A 155 10.86 26.41 16.36
N LYS A 156 9.83 25.95 15.66
CA LYS A 156 8.57 26.67 15.44
C LYS A 156 7.67 26.64 16.68
N ILE A 157 7.82 25.64 17.54
CA ILE A 157 7.02 25.37 18.71
C ILE A 157 7.90 25.50 19.95
N SER A 158 7.40 26.14 21.00
CA SER A 158 8.07 26.20 22.29
C SER A 158 8.18 24.80 22.88
N LYS A 159 9.43 24.36 23.11
CA LYS A 159 9.74 22.99 23.50
C LYS A 159 9.32 22.70 24.95
N PRO A 160 8.37 21.78 25.19
CA PRO A 160 8.13 21.27 26.54
C PRO A 160 9.30 20.38 26.98
N SER A 161 9.65 20.38 28.26
CA SER A 161 10.62 19.43 28.82
C SER A 161 9.89 18.21 29.39
N PRO A 162 10.25 16.96 29.02
CA PRO A 162 11.35 16.57 28.12
C PRO A 162 11.02 16.66 26.61
N ASP A 163 12.01 17.06 25.81
CA ASP A 163 11.96 17.13 24.33
C ASP A 163 12.94 16.10 23.73
N ILE A 164 12.69 15.67 22.50
CA ILE A 164 13.57 14.77 21.75
C ILE A 164 14.21 15.54 20.59
N ALA A 165 15.53 15.69 20.67
CA ALA A 165 16.30 16.32 19.62
C ALA A 165 16.24 15.53 18.30
N ALA A 166 16.13 16.24 17.19
CA ALA A 166 16.30 15.71 15.84
C ALA A 166 17.65 16.12 15.25
N THR A 167 18.16 15.31 14.33
CA THR A 167 19.42 15.54 13.61
C THR A 167 19.23 15.37 12.11
N SER A 168 20.00 16.14 11.33
CA SER A 168 20.12 16.00 9.88
C SER A 168 21.59 16.02 9.48
N THR A 169 21.95 15.19 8.51
CA THR A 169 23.32 15.08 7.97
C THR A 169 23.48 15.83 6.65
N GLY A 170 22.47 16.57 6.19
CA GLY A 170 22.45 17.24 4.88
C GLY A 170 22.22 16.30 3.68
N ALA A 171 22.46 15.00 3.85
CA ALA A 171 22.01 13.93 2.95
C ALA A 171 20.76 13.22 3.53
N PRO A 172 19.82 12.77 2.67
CA PRO A 172 18.62 12.08 3.12
C PRO A 172 18.90 10.68 3.68
N TYR A 173 18.09 10.27 4.65
CA TYR A 173 18.01 8.90 5.17
C TYR A 173 16.98 8.11 4.39
N ASN A 174 17.34 6.93 3.88
CA ASN A 174 16.41 6.05 3.18
C ASN A 174 15.92 4.93 4.09
N VAL A 175 14.60 4.80 4.23
CA VAL A 175 13.93 3.80 5.07
C VAL A 175 12.73 3.27 4.28
N ASP A 176 12.72 1.97 3.99
CA ASP A 176 11.68 1.31 3.17
C ASP A 176 11.41 2.04 1.84
N GLU A 177 12.49 2.38 1.13
CA GLU A 177 12.48 3.12 -0.16
C GLU A 177 11.98 4.57 -0.08
N ILE A 178 11.68 5.08 1.12
CA ILE A 178 11.30 6.48 1.36
C ILE A 178 12.48 7.26 1.92
N SER A 179 12.70 8.45 1.35
CA SER A 179 13.73 9.41 1.75
C SER A 179 13.20 10.36 2.84
N PHE A 180 14.00 10.58 3.89
CA PHE A 180 13.71 11.44 5.03
C PHE A 180 14.88 12.37 5.34
N ASP A 181 14.61 13.64 5.60
CA ASP A 181 15.69 14.62 5.89
C ASP A 181 16.13 14.62 7.36
N TYR A 182 15.26 14.19 8.27
CA TYR A 182 15.51 14.18 9.72
C TYR A 182 15.30 12.81 10.33
N LYS A 183 16.05 12.55 11.41
CA LYS A 183 15.80 11.47 12.35
C LYS A 183 15.99 11.94 13.78
N THR A 184 15.53 11.17 14.76
CA THR A 184 15.86 11.41 16.18
C THR A 184 17.38 11.33 16.39
N ALA A 185 17.94 12.28 17.15
CA ALA A 185 19.38 12.41 17.35
C ALA A 185 19.98 11.21 18.10
N SER A 186 19.23 10.72 19.08
CA SER A 186 19.44 9.43 19.74
C SER A 186 18.23 8.53 19.51
N GLY A 187 18.43 7.23 19.65
CA GLY A 187 17.31 6.31 19.69
C GLY A 187 16.51 6.49 20.98
N ILE A 188 15.19 6.51 20.85
CA ILE A 188 14.26 6.68 21.96
C ILE A 188 14.19 5.34 22.71
N ALA A 189 14.61 5.32 23.97
CA ALA A 189 14.52 4.13 24.80
C ALA A 189 13.04 3.82 25.12
N VAL A 190 12.55 2.70 24.62
CA VAL A 190 11.20 2.20 24.88
C VAL A 190 11.28 0.98 25.77
N SER A 191 10.62 1.05 26.91
CA SER A 191 10.46 -0.06 27.83
C SER A 191 9.04 -0.05 28.41
N ASN A 192 8.37 -1.20 28.41
CA ASN A 192 7.03 -1.38 28.96
C ASN A 192 5.99 -0.36 28.45
N LYS A 193 6.04 -0.01 27.16
CA LYS A 193 5.07 0.88 26.50
C LYS A 193 4.07 0.07 25.68
N LYS A 194 2.79 0.44 25.75
CA LYS A 194 1.70 -0.20 25.00
C LYS A 194 1.65 0.30 23.57
N LEU A 195 1.68 1.62 23.43
CA LEU A 195 1.51 2.33 22.18
C LEU A 195 2.16 3.72 22.26
N VAL A 196 2.42 4.28 21.09
CA VAL A 196 2.81 5.67 20.92
C VAL A 196 1.91 6.31 19.87
N PHE A 197 1.30 7.42 20.22
CA PHE A 197 0.64 8.28 19.26
C PHE A 197 1.66 9.26 18.71
N VAL A 198 1.69 9.40 17.39
CA VAL A 198 2.55 10.36 16.72
C VAL A 198 1.67 11.31 15.93
N ARG A 199 1.58 12.54 16.41
CA ARG A 199 0.85 13.61 15.74
C ARG A 199 1.82 14.47 14.93
N VAL A 200 1.47 14.72 13.68
CA VAL A 200 2.25 15.57 12.78
C VAL A 200 1.76 17.00 12.91
N LEU A 201 2.69 17.94 13.05
CA LEU A 201 2.41 19.37 13.19
C LEU A 201 3.10 20.14 12.07
N SER A 202 2.52 21.28 11.70
CA SER A 202 3.05 22.28 10.74
C SER A 202 3.19 21.88 9.26
N ALA A 203 3.47 20.63 8.92
CA ALA A 203 3.62 20.20 7.52
C ALA A 203 3.36 18.70 7.35
N SER A 204 2.85 18.28 6.20
CA SER A 204 2.57 16.86 5.92
C SER A 204 3.87 16.05 5.87
N THR A 205 3.83 14.82 6.37
CA THR A 205 5.01 13.93 6.31
C THR A 205 4.65 12.47 6.48
N LYS A 206 5.43 11.58 5.87
CA LYS A 206 5.47 10.17 6.29
C LYS A 206 6.36 10.05 7.52
N ILE A 207 6.15 9.00 8.29
CA ILE A 207 6.96 8.70 9.47
C ILE A 207 7.57 7.33 9.29
N GLY A 208 8.89 7.25 9.35
CA GLY A 208 9.64 6.01 9.38
C GLY A 208 9.97 5.62 10.81
N PHE A 209 9.59 4.43 11.23
CA PHE A 209 9.97 3.82 12.50
C PHE A 209 11.03 2.77 12.24
N GLN A 210 12.11 2.81 13.01
CA GLN A 210 13.14 1.77 12.99
C GLN A 210 13.45 1.34 14.42
N GLY A 211 13.18 0.08 14.73
CA GLY A 211 13.52 -0.54 16.01
C GLY A 211 14.92 -1.14 16.02
N SER A 212 15.54 -1.21 17.19
CA SER A 212 16.74 -2.02 17.43
C SER A 212 16.49 -3.54 17.36
N ALA A 213 15.22 -3.95 17.33
CA ALA A 213 14.73 -5.31 17.18
C ALA A 213 13.46 -5.30 16.32
N ALA A 214 12.96 -6.47 15.92
CA ALA A 214 11.71 -6.59 15.18
C ALA A 214 10.57 -5.83 15.90
N LEU A 215 9.93 -4.93 15.17
CA LEU A 215 8.79 -4.16 15.64
C LEU A 215 7.56 -5.07 15.73
N LYS A 216 6.59 -4.68 16.56
CA LYS A 216 5.28 -5.35 16.56
C LYS A 216 4.57 -5.10 15.24
N PRO A 217 3.77 -6.05 14.73
CA PRO A 217 2.92 -5.80 13.57
C PRO A 217 2.05 -4.56 13.80
N GLN A 218 1.85 -3.76 12.76
CA GLN A 218 1.00 -2.55 12.80
C GLN A 218 -0.33 -2.76 12.07
N GLY A 219 -0.61 -4.00 11.68
CA GLY A 219 -1.68 -4.37 10.77
C GLY A 219 -1.36 -5.68 10.06
N LYS A 220 -2.17 -5.98 9.05
CA LYS A 220 -2.07 -7.19 8.24
C LYS A 220 -2.14 -6.84 6.76
N PHE A 221 -1.40 -7.58 5.94
CA PHE A 221 -1.55 -7.60 4.50
C PHE A 221 -2.55 -8.67 4.11
N VAL A 222 -3.50 -8.32 3.25
CA VAL A 222 -4.40 -9.27 2.63
C VAL A 222 -4.09 -9.29 1.15
N THR A 223 -3.54 -10.41 0.68
CA THR A 223 -3.16 -10.59 -0.71
C THR A 223 -4.10 -11.58 -1.37
N SER A 224 -4.82 -11.14 -2.39
CA SER A 224 -5.73 -11.97 -3.16
C SER A 224 -5.21 -12.18 -4.57
N THR A 225 -5.26 -13.43 -5.03
CA THR A 225 -4.92 -13.79 -6.42
C THR A 225 -6.08 -14.55 -7.02
N ALA A 226 -6.65 -14.02 -8.10
CA ALA A 226 -7.72 -14.64 -8.87
C ALA A 226 -7.22 -14.97 -10.27
N GLN A 227 -7.32 -16.25 -10.64
CA GLN A 227 -6.94 -16.75 -11.96
C GLN A 227 -8.15 -17.42 -12.63
N LEU A 228 -8.47 -16.99 -13.85
CA LEU A 228 -9.47 -17.66 -14.68
C LEU A 228 -8.87 -18.89 -15.37
N GLN A 229 -9.72 -19.83 -15.77
CA GLN A 229 -9.32 -21.00 -16.57
C GLN A 229 -8.69 -20.63 -17.91
N THR A 230 -8.93 -19.43 -18.42
CA THR A 230 -8.31 -18.87 -19.63
C THR A 230 -6.87 -18.42 -19.43
N GLY A 231 -6.38 -18.40 -18.18
CA GLY A 231 -5.02 -18.02 -17.81
C GLY A 231 -4.89 -16.56 -17.33
N VAL A 232 -5.92 -15.73 -17.49
CA VAL A 232 -5.93 -14.35 -16.98
C VAL A 232 -5.82 -14.36 -15.46
N THR A 233 -4.78 -13.74 -14.93
CA THR A 233 -4.47 -13.70 -13.49
C THR A 233 -4.41 -12.26 -13.00
N LYS A 234 -5.07 -11.97 -11.87
CA LYS A 234 -4.96 -10.68 -11.16
C LYS A 234 -4.57 -10.91 -9.72
N LYS A 235 -3.67 -10.07 -9.22
CA LYS A 235 -3.23 -10.03 -7.84
C LYS A 235 -3.51 -8.65 -7.27
N VAL A 236 -4.18 -8.60 -6.12
CA VAL A 236 -4.48 -7.38 -5.37
C VAL A 236 -3.94 -7.56 -3.96
N THR A 237 -3.25 -6.55 -3.44
CA THR A 237 -2.74 -6.57 -2.07
C THR A 237 -3.24 -5.32 -1.34
N LEU A 238 -3.90 -5.52 -0.20
CA LEU A 238 -4.39 -4.48 0.68
C LEU A 238 -3.64 -4.54 2.00
N PHE A 239 -3.18 -3.41 2.51
CA PHE A 239 -2.72 -3.31 3.89
C PHE A 239 -3.85 -2.75 4.76
N GLN A 240 -4.26 -3.50 5.77
CA GLN A 240 -5.19 -3.05 6.80
C GLN A 240 -4.40 -2.78 8.08
N SER A 241 -4.27 -1.50 8.44
CA SER A 241 -3.69 -1.13 9.74
C SER A 241 -4.60 -1.57 10.89
N TYR A 242 -4.02 -1.82 12.05
CA TYR A 242 -4.79 -1.90 13.29
C TYR A 242 -5.55 -0.57 13.57
N PRO A 243 -6.61 -0.59 14.39
CA PRO A 243 -7.46 0.57 14.63
C PRO A 243 -6.67 1.83 14.98
N GLN A 244 -6.90 2.91 14.25
CA GLN A 244 -6.26 4.19 14.52
C GLN A 244 -7.16 5.01 15.45
N ILE A 245 -6.61 5.50 16.57
CA ILE A 245 -7.37 6.33 17.50
C ILE A 245 -7.30 7.79 17.01
N PRO A 246 -8.45 8.45 16.77
CA PRO A 246 -8.48 9.84 16.31
C PRO A 246 -7.75 10.79 17.25
N ALA A 247 -7.09 11.80 16.68
CA ALA A 247 -6.35 12.82 17.43
C ALA A 247 -7.25 13.62 18.40
N GLU A 248 -8.55 13.77 18.07
CA GLU A 248 -9.54 14.53 18.84
C GLU A 248 -9.66 14.05 20.30
N PHE A 249 -9.44 12.77 20.56
CA PHE A 249 -9.45 12.22 21.93
C PHE A 249 -8.31 12.70 22.81
N PHE A 250 -7.26 13.28 22.22
CA PHE A 250 -6.05 13.73 22.93
C PHE A 250 -5.80 15.24 22.81
N VAL A 251 -6.73 15.99 22.20
CA VAL A 251 -6.68 17.45 22.16
C VAL A 251 -7.01 17.98 23.55
N THR A 252 -5.97 18.28 24.33
CA THR A 252 -6.11 19.17 25.48
C THR A 252 -6.17 20.58 24.92
N SER A 253 -7.33 21.23 24.97
CA SER A 253 -7.41 22.68 24.80
C SER A 253 -6.51 23.32 25.85
N PHE A 254 -5.45 24.00 25.41
CA PHE A 254 -4.67 24.90 26.24
C PHE A 254 -5.31 26.29 26.22
#